data_AF-A0A940W053-F1
#
_entry.id   AF-A0A940W053-F1
#
_cell.length_a   1.000
_cell.length_b   1.000
_cell.length_c   1.000
_cell.angle_alpha   90.00
_cell.angle_beta   90.00
_cell.angle_gamma   90.00
#
_symmetry.space_group_name_H-M   'P 1'
#
loop_
_entity.id
_entity.type
_entity.pdbx_description
1 polymer ?
#
loop_
_entity_poly.entity_id
_entity_poly.type
_entity_poly.pdbx_seq_one_letter_code
_entity_poly.pdbx_strand_id
1 'polypeptide(L)'
;MTRLPGEEGKGGAPPVLRYDGRRLVPGDHVPVKEYPLALTVNGVELATLIASPHDLHYLVAGFLRMQGLIRAPGDLLTLSVCQEFGAASVRIRGEVPKGLLPTLTSGCGAGVSFHVPGAAGKPVQIPSAGPFYPPDALFSAMAALARVAESYRSSGGIHSAAVSDGERLLLAAEDIGRHNTLDRIAGEALLRGIDLSGGILAASGRVSSEMAAKAASLGISVIASRTSPTDLAARICGELGITLVGYVRGRRFNVYTHPERIAVRKEPDRIRGVTGVILAGGKSRRMGSDKALLPYQGGRFIEAIRRRMAELFEEVIVVTGAPGRYDFLPCRRVPDLFEGVGALAGIHSGLRHSGTDLVFVAACDMPHLNGDLIRHLCGLAEGADAVVPEGEKGLEPLHAVYRKSALPAIEKALLDGEHRVISFFDRVTVRRVRLSDVSRLDPSLEAFRNINTPEDYYRLRDGG
;
A
#
# COMPACT_ATOMS: atom_id res chain seq x y z
N MET A 1 48.30 -33.70 20.25
CA MET A 1 47.72 -34.40 19.09
C MET A 1 47.14 -35.71 19.61
N THR A 2 45.89 -35.70 20.04
CA THR A 2 45.21 -36.87 20.61
C THR A 2 44.08 -37.19 19.66
N ARG A 3 44.16 -38.34 18.98
CA ARG A 3 43.06 -38.86 18.17
C ARG A 3 41.84 -39.02 19.08
N LEU A 4 40.70 -38.49 18.67
CA LEU A 4 39.41 -38.90 19.22
C LEU A 4 38.84 -40.01 18.33
N PRO A 5 38.24 -41.05 18.92
CA PRO A 5 37.91 -42.30 18.23
C PRO A 5 36.63 -42.14 17.41
N GLY A 6 36.61 -42.76 16.23
CA GLY A 6 35.36 -43.25 15.68
C GLY A 6 35.03 -44.57 16.37
N GLU A 7 33.82 -44.68 16.89
CA GLU A 7 33.08 -45.94 16.92
C GLU A 7 31.60 -45.64 16.62
N GLU A 8 31.01 -46.61 15.94
CA GLU A 8 29.73 -46.61 15.26
C GLU A 8 28.55 -46.59 16.25
N GLY A 9 27.48 -45.84 15.95
CA GLY A 9 26.21 -45.96 16.66
C GLY A 9 25.42 -44.65 16.80
N LYS A 10 24.34 -44.51 16.02
CA LYS A 10 23.27 -43.50 16.11
C LYS A 10 23.74 -42.04 16.02
N GLY A 11 23.48 -41.40 14.87
CA GLY A 11 23.78 -39.99 14.59
C GLY A 11 23.19 -39.00 15.61
N GLY A 12 23.92 -38.76 16.70
CA GLY A 12 23.67 -37.70 17.66
C GLY A 12 24.17 -36.35 17.13
N ALA A 13 23.52 -35.27 17.57
CA ALA A 13 23.96 -33.91 17.29
C ALA A 13 25.38 -33.66 17.84
N PRO A 14 26.21 -32.85 17.17
CA PRO A 14 27.53 -32.49 17.70
C PRO A 14 27.39 -31.75 19.04
N PRO A 15 28.32 -31.94 20.00
CA PRO A 15 28.26 -31.24 21.28
C PRO A 15 28.46 -29.73 21.08
N VAL A 16 27.64 -28.91 21.76
CA VAL A 16 27.65 -27.45 21.65
C VAL A 16 28.12 -26.84 22.95
N LEU A 17 29.07 -25.90 22.87
CA LEU A 17 29.54 -25.11 24.00
C LEU A 17 29.22 -23.63 23.77
N ARG A 18 28.63 -22.97 24.76
CA ARG A 18 28.37 -21.52 24.79
C ARG A 18 29.39 -20.84 25.71
N TYR A 19 29.98 -19.74 25.26
CA TYR A 19 30.75 -18.85 26.15
C TYR A 19 29.80 -17.88 26.86
N ASP A 20 29.75 -17.91 28.20
CA ASP A 20 28.84 -17.08 29.01
C ASP A 20 29.44 -15.71 29.40
N GLY A 21 30.56 -15.33 28.78
CA GLY A 21 31.37 -14.17 29.18
C GLY A 21 32.47 -14.51 30.19
N ARG A 22 32.55 -15.76 30.67
CA ARG A 22 33.61 -16.23 31.58
C ARG A 22 34.17 -17.59 31.19
N ARG A 23 33.32 -18.57 30.89
CA ARG A 23 33.71 -19.96 30.63
C ARG A 23 32.88 -20.59 29.51
N LEU A 24 33.36 -21.71 28.97
CA LEU A 24 32.57 -22.57 28.09
C LEU A 24 31.64 -23.44 28.95
N VAL A 25 30.33 -23.30 28.71
CA VAL A 25 29.28 -24.13 29.32
C VAL A 25 28.51 -24.88 28.23
N PRO A 26 27.84 -26.01 28.53
CA PRO A 26 26.96 -26.65 27.56
C PRO A 26 25.95 -25.66 26.97
N GLY A 27 25.87 -25.62 25.65
CA GLY A 27 24.87 -24.86 24.90
C GLY A 27 23.68 -25.74 24.53
N ASP A 28 22.52 -25.12 24.40
CA ASP A 28 21.23 -25.72 24.03
C ASP A 28 20.92 -25.61 22.52
N HIS A 29 21.64 -24.75 21.80
CA HIS A 29 21.46 -24.54 20.35
C HIS A 29 22.17 -25.59 19.50
N VAL A 30 21.44 -26.62 19.09
CA VAL A 30 21.95 -27.67 18.19
C VAL A 30 22.06 -27.17 16.74
N PRO A 31 23.18 -27.40 16.03
CA PRO A 31 23.31 -27.07 14.62
C PRO A 31 22.22 -27.73 13.76
N VAL A 32 21.76 -27.03 12.73
CA VAL A 32 20.82 -27.56 11.74
C VAL A 32 21.46 -28.76 11.03
N LYS A 33 20.69 -29.83 10.85
CA LYS A 33 21.13 -31.00 10.08
C LYS A 33 21.03 -30.72 8.58
N GLU A 34 22.16 -30.82 7.89
CA GLU A 34 22.19 -31.01 6.44
C GLU A 34 21.82 -32.44 6.10
N TYR A 35 20.78 -32.60 5.30
CA TYR A 35 20.25 -33.92 4.93
C TYR A 35 20.39 -34.12 3.41
N PRO A 36 21.28 -35.03 2.96
CA PRO A 36 21.37 -35.40 1.55
C PRO A 36 20.22 -36.34 1.18
N LEU A 37 19.46 -35.97 0.15
CA LEU A 37 18.38 -36.76 -0.42
C LEU A 37 18.72 -37.12 -1.88
N ALA A 38 19.15 -38.36 -2.11
CA ALA A 38 19.36 -38.91 -3.44
C ALA A 38 18.02 -39.11 -4.15
N LEU A 39 17.85 -38.51 -5.33
CA LEU A 39 16.61 -38.49 -6.10
C LEU A 39 16.76 -39.31 -7.38
N THR A 40 15.97 -40.38 -7.48
CA THR A 40 15.83 -41.20 -8.69
C THR A 40 14.48 -40.94 -9.35
N VAL A 41 14.48 -40.66 -10.65
CA VAL A 41 13.27 -40.42 -11.45
C VAL A 41 13.23 -41.37 -12.64
N ASN A 42 12.15 -42.15 -12.77
CA ASN A 42 12.00 -43.17 -13.81
C ASN A 42 13.21 -44.13 -13.91
N GLY A 43 13.83 -44.44 -12.77
CA GLY A 43 15.02 -45.31 -12.70
C GLY A 43 16.36 -44.62 -13.00
N VAL A 44 16.36 -43.33 -13.29
CA VAL A 44 17.58 -42.52 -13.53
C VAL A 44 17.91 -41.72 -12.27
N GLU A 45 19.14 -41.83 -11.78
CA GLU A 45 19.65 -40.98 -10.71
C GLU A 45 19.76 -39.54 -11.24
N LEU A 46 18.93 -38.66 -10.71
CA LEU A 46 18.78 -37.30 -11.23
C LEU A 46 19.67 -36.32 -10.48
N ALA A 47 19.61 -36.31 -9.15
CA ALA A 47 20.32 -35.34 -8.30
C ALA A 47 20.42 -35.83 -6.85
N THR A 48 21.30 -35.20 -6.07
CA THR A 48 21.25 -35.25 -4.61
C THR A 48 20.93 -33.86 -4.07
N LEU A 49 19.80 -33.74 -3.37
CA LEU A 49 19.36 -32.47 -2.77
C LEU A 49 19.87 -32.36 -1.35
N ILE A 50 20.60 -31.30 -1.02
CA ILE A 50 20.97 -30.97 0.36
C ILE A 50 19.86 -30.09 0.94
N ALA A 51 19.16 -30.60 1.96
CA ALA A 51 17.94 -29.98 2.48
C ALA A 51 17.75 -30.21 3.98
N SER A 52 16.66 -29.65 4.53
CA SER A 52 16.21 -29.96 5.89
C SER A 52 15.36 -31.25 5.91
N PRO A 53 15.48 -32.11 6.95
CA PRO A 53 14.90 -33.46 6.98
C PRO A 53 13.41 -33.48 7.40
N HIS A 54 12.58 -32.66 6.77
CA HIS A 54 11.13 -32.65 6.95
C HIS A 54 10.45 -32.40 5.60
N ASP A 55 9.16 -32.70 5.49
CA ASP A 55 8.30 -32.41 4.32
C ASP A 55 8.95 -32.72 2.95
N LEU A 56 9.76 -33.77 2.90
CA LEU A 56 10.64 -34.07 1.77
C LEU A 56 9.85 -34.37 0.48
N HIS A 57 8.60 -34.83 0.60
CA HIS A 57 7.70 -35.03 -0.52
C HIS A 57 7.37 -33.72 -1.24
N TYR A 58 7.15 -32.62 -0.50
CA TYR A 58 6.96 -31.29 -1.09
C TYR A 58 8.24 -30.77 -1.73
N LEU A 59 9.40 -31.00 -1.12
CA LEU A 59 10.68 -30.65 -1.74
C LEU A 59 10.87 -31.36 -3.08
N VAL A 60 10.65 -32.68 -3.13
CA VAL A 60 10.84 -33.47 -4.36
C VAL A 60 9.84 -33.07 -5.45
N ALA A 61 8.54 -32.98 -5.13
CA ALA A 61 7.53 -32.56 -6.09
C ALA A 61 7.81 -31.14 -6.61
N GLY A 62 8.20 -30.25 -5.71
CA GLY A 62 8.58 -28.89 -6.01
C GLY A 62 9.78 -28.75 -6.93
N PHE A 63 10.84 -29.49 -6.60
CA PHE A 63 12.05 -29.57 -7.40
C PHE A 63 11.72 -29.99 -8.83
N LEU A 64 10.99 -31.10 -9.01
CA LEU A 64 10.61 -31.61 -10.33
C LEU A 64 9.75 -30.60 -11.11
N ARG A 65 8.84 -29.89 -10.42
CA ARG A 65 8.03 -28.82 -11.02
C ARG A 65 8.90 -27.66 -11.49
N MET A 66 9.85 -27.22 -10.66
CA MET A 66 10.75 -26.12 -10.97
C MET A 66 11.75 -26.45 -12.08
N GLN A 67 12.10 -27.73 -12.24
CA GLN A 67 12.87 -28.22 -13.39
C GLN A 67 12.01 -28.43 -14.65
N GLY A 68 10.68 -28.27 -14.56
CA GLY A 68 9.77 -28.46 -15.69
C GLY A 68 9.52 -29.93 -16.08
N LEU A 69 9.89 -30.87 -15.22
CA LEU A 69 9.65 -32.32 -15.42
C LEU A 69 8.21 -32.71 -15.14
N ILE A 70 7.50 -31.92 -14.32
CA ILE A 70 6.07 -32.08 -14.04
C ILE A 70 5.37 -30.72 -14.06
N ARG A 71 4.08 -30.70 -14.42
CA ARG A 71 3.25 -29.48 -14.44
C ARG A 71 1.99 -29.62 -13.60
N ALA A 72 1.41 -30.82 -13.56
CA ALA A 72 0.19 -31.13 -12.83
C ALA A 72 0.40 -32.33 -11.88
N PRO A 73 -0.44 -32.49 -10.85
CA PRO A 73 -0.35 -33.63 -9.94
C PRO A 73 -0.43 -34.98 -10.66
N GLY A 74 -1.22 -35.06 -11.74
CA GLY A 74 -1.37 -36.28 -12.55
C GLY A 74 -0.13 -36.68 -13.37
N ASP A 75 0.91 -35.85 -13.39
CA ASP A 75 2.21 -36.20 -13.96
C ASP A 75 3.04 -37.04 -12.98
N LEU A 76 2.75 -36.99 -11.68
CA LEU A 76 3.38 -37.85 -10.66
C LEU A 76 2.59 -39.16 -10.54
N LEU A 77 3.17 -40.24 -11.07
CA LEU A 77 2.57 -41.59 -10.99
C LEU A 77 2.83 -42.21 -9.61
N THR A 78 4.06 -42.08 -9.10
CA THR A 78 4.43 -42.52 -7.75
C THR A 78 5.48 -41.57 -7.18
N LEU A 79 5.40 -41.28 -5.88
CA LEU A 79 6.41 -40.55 -5.12
C LEU A 79 6.65 -41.29 -3.80
N SER A 80 7.84 -41.84 -3.63
CA SER A 80 8.24 -42.54 -2.41
C SER A 80 9.49 -41.89 -1.84
N VAL A 81 9.43 -41.53 -0.55
CA VAL A 81 10.57 -40.97 0.18
C VAL A 81 10.89 -41.88 1.35
N CYS A 82 12.12 -42.37 1.39
CA CYS A 82 12.67 -43.08 2.54
C CYS A 82 13.64 -42.18 3.29
N GLN A 83 13.14 -41.61 4.39
CA GLN A 83 13.93 -40.70 5.23
C GLN A 83 15.07 -41.42 5.99
N GLU A 84 14.95 -42.71 6.22
CA GLU A 84 16.02 -43.50 6.86
C GLU A 84 17.24 -43.63 5.94
N PHE A 85 17.02 -43.87 4.65
CA PHE A 85 18.09 -44.10 3.66
C PHE A 85 18.51 -42.86 2.87
N GLY A 86 17.89 -41.69 3.07
CA GLY A 86 18.26 -40.51 2.27
C GLY A 86 17.88 -40.66 0.80
N ALA A 87 16.80 -41.36 0.50
CA ALA A 87 16.44 -41.71 -0.87
C ALA A 87 15.00 -41.31 -1.21
N ALA A 88 14.81 -40.72 -2.39
CA ALA A 88 13.52 -40.50 -3.02
C ALA A 88 13.48 -41.20 -4.39
N SER A 89 12.41 -41.95 -4.62
CA SER A 89 12.15 -42.61 -5.90
C SER A 89 10.82 -42.12 -6.46
N VAL A 90 10.85 -41.63 -7.70
CA VAL A 90 9.70 -41.00 -8.36
C VAL A 90 9.48 -41.66 -9.71
N ARG A 91 8.21 -41.93 -10.03
CA ARG A 91 7.78 -42.22 -11.39
C ARG A 91 6.94 -41.06 -11.89
N ILE A 92 7.32 -40.50 -13.04
CA ILE A 92 6.58 -39.44 -13.71
C ILE A 92 6.03 -39.92 -15.06
N ARG A 93 4.99 -39.23 -15.54
CA ARG A 93 4.49 -39.36 -16.90
C ARG A 93 5.45 -38.66 -17.86
N GLY A 94 6.10 -39.43 -18.72
CA GLY A 94 7.11 -38.93 -19.67
C GLY A 94 8.50 -39.51 -19.41
N GLU A 95 9.52 -38.96 -20.07
CA GLU A 95 10.92 -39.38 -19.92
C GLU A 95 11.76 -38.28 -19.27
N VAL A 96 12.81 -38.69 -18.53
CA VAL A 96 13.83 -37.76 -18.05
C VAL A 96 14.73 -37.41 -19.25
N PRO A 97 14.88 -36.12 -19.61
CA PRO A 97 15.70 -35.74 -20.75
C PRO A 97 17.15 -36.18 -20.59
N LYS A 98 17.75 -36.65 -21.69
CA LYS A 98 19.16 -37.09 -21.69
C LYS A 98 20.09 -35.87 -21.69
N GLY A 99 21.22 -35.98 -20.98
CA GLY A 99 22.26 -34.94 -20.98
C GLY A 99 21.95 -33.72 -20.12
N LEU A 100 21.16 -33.88 -19.05
CA LEU A 100 20.95 -32.83 -18.06
C LEU A 100 22.29 -32.47 -17.39
N LEU A 101 22.78 -31.27 -17.69
CA LEU A 101 23.98 -30.74 -17.06
C LEU A 101 23.59 -29.99 -15.77
N PRO A 102 24.13 -30.37 -14.61
CA PRO A 102 23.90 -29.64 -13.39
C PRO A 102 24.56 -28.25 -13.48
N THR A 103 23.77 -27.22 -13.25
CA THR A 103 24.26 -25.86 -13.00
C THR A 103 24.39 -25.69 -11.49
N LEU A 104 25.64 -25.55 -11.05
CA LEU A 104 25.93 -25.24 -9.65
C LEU A 104 25.57 -23.77 -9.38
N THR A 105 24.60 -23.56 -8.51
CA THR A 105 24.18 -22.20 -8.13
C THR A 105 25.02 -21.69 -6.95
N SER A 106 25.23 -20.37 -6.89
CA SER A 106 26.05 -19.70 -5.86
C SER A 106 25.38 -19.65 -4.46
N GLY A 107 24.43 -20.55 -4.17
CA GLY A 107 23.85 -20.73 -2.85
C GLY A 107 24.82 -21.34 -1.86
N CYS A 108 24.59 -21.12 -0.56
CA CYS A 108 25.47 -21.60 0.53
C CYS A 108 25.55 -23.14 0.64
N GLY A 109 24.84 -23.90 -0.21
CA GLY A 109 24.82 -25.36 -0.23
C GLY A 109 24.80 -25.96 -1.64
N ALA A 110 25.38 -25.27 -2.65
CA ALA A 110 25.47 -25.77 -4.02
C ALA A 110 24.13 -26.29 -4.58
N GLY A 111 23.10 -25.43 -4.56
CA GLY A 111 21.78 -25.79 -5.10
C GLY A 111 21.93 -26.26 -6.56
N VAL A 112 21.41 -27.45 -6.86
CA VAL A 112 21.48 -28.05 -8.19
C VAL A 112 20.28 -27.59 -8.98
N SER A 113 20.49 -26.99 -10.14
CA SER A 113 19.43 -26.76 -11.13
C SER A 113 19.88 -27.34 -12.46
N PHE A 114 18.94 -27.79 -13.30
CA PHE A 114 19.26 -28.36 -14.60
C PHE A 114 18.74 -27.46 -15.70
N HIS A 115 19.52 -27.35 -16.78
CA HIS A 115 18.99 -26.83 -18.02
C HIS A 115 18.32 -27.96 -18.79
N VAL A 116 17.01 -28.10 -18.66
CA VAL A 116 16.24 -29.12 -19.39
C VAL A 116 15.97 -28.60 -20.83
N PRO A 117 16.53 -29.23 -21.89
CA PRO A 117 16.33 -28.78 -23.26
C PRO A 117 14.85 -28.83 -23.66
N GLY A 118 14.31 -27.73 -24.19
CA GLY A 118 12.89 -27.63 -24.59
C GLY A 118 11.89 -27.45 -23.43
N ALA A 119 12.33 -27.51 -22.17
CA ALA A 119 11.49 -27.16 -21.02
C ALA A 119 11.46 -25.65 -20.73
N ALA A 120 12.27 -24.87 -21.45
CA ALA A 120 12.13 -23.42 -21.51
C ALA A 120 10.79 -23.09 -22.20
N GLY A 121 9.71 -23.13 -21.42
CA GLY A 121 8.49 -22.45 -21.78
C GLY A 121 8.78 -20.97 -22.05
N LYS A 122 7.85 -20.27 -22.72
CA LYS A 122 7.94 -18.81 -22.78
C LYS A 122 8.12 -18.27 -21.36
N PRO A 123 9.03 -17.30 -21.13
CA PRO A 123 9.17 -16.66 -19.83
C PRO A 123 7.78 -16.26 -19.32
N VAL A 124 7.46 -16.62 -18.08
CA VAL A 124 6.16 -16.27 -17.49
C VAL A 124 6.15 -14.77 -17.27
N GLN A 125 5.51 -14.04 -18.18
CA GLN A 125 5.28 -12.61 -18.02
C GLN A 125 4.16 -12.43 -17.02
N ILE A 126 4.44 -11.78 -15.89
CA ILE A 126 3.42 -11.42 -14.91
C ILE A 126 2.60 -10.26 -15.49
N PRO A 127 1.27 -10.41 -15.64
CA PRO A 127 0.43 -9.36 -16.19
C PRO A 127 0.46 -8.10 -15.30
N SER A 128 0.41 -6.93 -15.92
CA SER A 128 0.20 -5.66 -15.20
C SER A 128 -1.17 -5.61 -14.52
N ALA A 129 -2.17 -6.29 -15.10
CA ALA A 129 -3.45 -6.55 -14.46
C ALA A 129 -3.28 -7.52 -13.28
N GLY A 130 -3.98 -7.29 -12.18
CA GLY A 130 -3.93 -8.14 -11.00
C GLY A 130 -4.16 -7.36 -9.71
N PRO A 131 -3.95 -8.01 -8.54
CA PRO A 131 -4.11 -7.35 -7.26
C PRO A 131 -3.06 -6.25 -7.05
N PHE A 132 -3.52 -5.15 -6.46
CA PHE A 132 -2.69 -4.07 -5.94
C PHE A 132 -2.65 -4.17 -4.43
N TYR A 133 -1.46 -4.02 -3.85
CA TYR A 133 -1.25 -4.29 -2.43
C TYR A 133 -0.94 -3.01 -1.65
N PRO A 134 -1.69 -2.69 -0.58
CA PRO A 134 -1.26 -1.62 0.31
C PRO A 134 0.05 -2.00 1.00
N PRO A 135 0.89 -1.02 1.42
CA PRO A 135 2.13 -1.31 2.16
C PRO A 135 1.95 -2.25 3.36
N ASP A 136 0.82 -2.14 4.06
CA ASP A 136 0.51 -2.97 5.24
C ASP A 136 0.32 -4.47 4.91
N ALA A 137 -0.01 -4.84 3.66
CA ALA A 137 -0.08 -6.23 3.23
C ALA A 137 1.32 -6.87 3.22
N LEU A 138 2.35 -6.16 2.74
CA LEU A 138 3.72 -6.64 2.73
C LEU A 138 4.27 -6.80 4.16
N PHE A 139 3.95 -5.86 5.06
CA PHE A 139 4.33 -5.99 6.47
C PHE A 139 3.61 -7.17 7.14
N SER A 140 2.33 -7.38 6.84
CA SER A 140 1.56 -8.52 7.34
C SER A 140 2.12 -9.85 6.86
N ALA A 141 2.51 -9.96 5.59
CA ALA A 141 3.15 -11.15 5.04
C ALA A 141 4.50 -11.44 5.72
N MET A 142 5.34 -10.42 5.94
CA MET A 142 6.61 -10.57 6.66
C MET A 142 6.42 -10.94 8.14
N ALA A 143 5.37 -10.41 8.79
CA ALA A 143 5.02 -10.77 10.16
C ALA A 143 4.52 -12.22 10.25
N ALA A 144 3.71 -12.66 9.29
CA ALA A 144 3.28 -14.06 9.18
C ALA A 144 4.47 -15.00 9.01
N LEU A 145 5.40 -14.66 8.12
CA LEU A 145 6.65 -15.40 7.94
C LEU A 145 7.45 -15.50 9.26
N ALA A 146 7.57 -14.39 9.99
CA ALA A 146 8.30 -14.38 11.27
C ALA A 146 7.65 -15.27 12.34
N ARG A 147 6.31 -15.34 12.38
CA ARG A 147 5.56 -16.23 13.29
C ARG A 147 5.80 -17.70 12.94
N VAL A 148 5.73 -18.04 11.65
CA VAL A 148 6.06 -19.40 11.20
C VAL A 148 7.47 -19.76 11.64
N ALA A 149 8.46 -18.91 11.33
CA ALA A 149 9.85 -19.16 11.69
C ALA A 149 10.11 -19.25 13.21
N GLU A 150 9.28 -18.62 14.04
CA GLU A 150 9.35 -18.75 15.50
C GLU A 150 8.86 -20.10 15.99
N SER A 151 7.78 -20.64 15.40
CA SER A 151 7.25 -21.95 15.74
C SER A 151 8.25 -23.09 15.48
N TYR A 152 9.20 -22.89 14.57
CA TYR A 152 10.25 -23.85 14.22
C TYR A 152 11.61 -23.58 14.93
N ARG A 153 11.70 -22.59 15.85
CA ARG A 153 12.96 -22.25 16.55
C ARG A 153 13.42 -23.35 17.51
N SER A 154 14.13 -24.34 16.97
CA SER A 154 14.96 -25.26 17.74
C SER A 154 16.46 -25.08 17.47
N SER A 155 16.86 -24.54 16.31
CA SER A 155 18.28 -24.54 15.87
C SER A 155 18.82 -23.20 15.39
N GLY A 156 18.00 -22.32 14.78
CA GLY A 156 18.50 -21.13 14.07
C GLY A 156 19.31 -21.50 12.83
N GLY A 157 19.36 -20.63 11.80
CA GLY A 157 20.17 -20.90 10.61
C GLY A 157 19.46 -21.63 9.45
N ILE A 158 18.13 -21.69 9.47
CA ILE A 158 17.31 -22.07 8.29
C ILE A 158 16.71 -20.83 7.63
N HIS A 159 16.47 -20.93 6.33
CA HIS A 159 15.71 -19.97 5.56
C HIS A 159 14.22 -20.29 5.62
N SER A 160 13.41 -19.26 5.45
CA SER A 160 11.96 -19.35 5.53
C SER A 160 11.38 -18.53 4.38
N ALA A 161 10.36 -19.06 3.72
CA ALA A 161 9.55 -18.34 2.75
C ALA A 161 8.06 -18.59 3.01
N ALA A 162 7.23 -17.64 2.61
CA ALA A 162 5.79 -17.69 2.73
C ALA A 162 5.13 -17.03 1.53
N VAL A 163 3.97 -17.53 1.12
CA VAL A 163 3.13 -16.88 0.10
C VAL A 163 1.83 -16.44 0.73
N SER A 164 1.44 -15.19 0.46
CA SER A 164 0.20 -14.57 0.91
C SER A 164 -0.59 -14.04 -0.28
N ASP A 165 -1.92 -14.04 -0.20
CA ASP A 165 -2.80 -13.38 -1.17
C ASP A 165 -2.99 -11.88 -0.89
N GLY A 166 -2.38 -11.35 0.18
CA GLY A 166 -2.52 -9.98 0.69
C GLY A 166 -3.38 -9.85 1.95
N GLU A 167 -4.22 -10.84 2.22
CA GLU A 167 -5.06 -10.90 3.43
C GLU A 167 -4.66 -12.06 4.34
N ARG A 168 -4.35 -13.21 3.74
CA ARG A 168 -4.15 -14.49 4.40
C ARG A 168 -2.82 -15.09 3.96
N LEU A 169 -2.24 -15.88 4.86
CA LEU A 169 -1.11 -16.73 4.51
C LEU A 169 -1.64 -17.98 3.79
N LEU A 170 -1.15 -18.25 2.57
CA LEU A 170 -1.52 -19.42 1.79
C LEU A 170 -0.65 -20.62 2.16
N LEU A 171 0.67 -20.44 2.09
CA LEU A 171 1.68 -21.47 2.31
C LEU A 171 2.92 -20.88 2.98
N ALA A 172 3.66 -21.71 3.70
CA ALA A 172 4.97 -21.36 4.23
C ALA A 172 5.87 -22.59 4.27
N ALA A 173 7.17 -22.39 4.05
CA ALA A 173 8.15 -23.46 4.10
C ALA A 173 9.47 -22.95 4.68
N GLU A 174 10.20 -23.88 5.27
CA GLU A 174 11.55 -23.66 5.75
C GLU A 174 12.52 -24.69 5.19
N ASP A 175 13.77 -24.29 5.05
CA ASP A 175 14.85 -25.18 4.64
C ASP A 175 16.21 -24.51 4.89
N ILE A 176 17.26 -25.32 5.05
CA ILE A 176 18.64 -24.81 5.09
C ILE A 176 19.01 -24.08 3.79
N GLY A 177 18.45 -24.49 2.65
CA GLY A 177 18.60 -23.83 1.36
C GLY A 177 17.46 -22.85 1.07
N ARG A 178 17.76 -21.57 0.85
CA ARG A 178 16.74 -20.57 0.46
C ARG A 178 15.97 -20.93 -0.82
N HIS A 179 16.60 -21.65 -1.75
CA HIS A 179 15.93 -22.05 -3.00
C HIS A 179 14.99 -23.23 -2.78
N ASN A 180 15.32 -24.10 -1.82
CA ASN A 180 14.49 -25.24 -1.42
C ASN A 180 13.19 -24.80 -0.75
N THR A 181 13.15 -23.61 -0.12
CA THR A 181 11.90 -23.09 0.43
C THR A 181 10.87 -22.82 -0.66
N LEU A 182 11.30 -22.30 -1.83
CA LEU A 182 10.42 -22.11 -2.97
C LEU A 182 10.06 -23.44 -3.63
N ASP A 183 10.99 -24.39 -3.69
CA ASP A 183 10.66 -25.74 -4.18
C ASP A 183 9.58 -26.37 -3.30
N ARG A 184 9.74 -26.36 -1.98
CA ARG A 184 8.73 -26.87 -1.04
C ARG A 184 7.36 -26.20 -1.24
N ILE A 185 7.33 -24.86 -1.32
CA ILE A 185 6.08 -24.12 -1.60
C ILE A 185 5.48 -24.56 -2.94
N ALA A 186 6.30 -24.74 -3.98
CA ALA A 186 5.85 -25.15 -5.29
C ALA A 186 5.26 -26.57 -5.31
N GLY A 187 5.89 -27.49 -4.59
CA GLY A 187 5.46 -28.87 -4.45
C GLY A 187 4.21 -29.00 -3.60
N GLU A 188 4.15 -28.30 -2.49
CA GLU A 188 2.95 -28.25 -1.65
C GLU A 188 1.76 -27.64 -2.40
N ALA A 189 1.97 -26.50 -3.08
CA ALA A 189 0.95 -25.89 -3.92
C ALA A 189 0.46 -26.82 -5.03
N LEU A 190 1.37 -27.56 -5.66
CA LEU A 190 1.04 -28.55 -6.68
C LEU A 190 0.14 -29.64 -6.10
N LEU A 191 0.60 -30.31 -5.04
CA LEU A 191 -0.09 -31.47 -4.47
C LEU A 191 -1.42 -31.11 -3.81
N ARG A 192 -1.54 -29.88 -3.26
CA ARG A 192 -2.78 -29.39 -2.64
C ARG A 192 -3.70 -28.63 -3.60
N GLY A 193 -3.29 -28.40 -4.85
CA GLY A 193 -4.07 -27.64 -5.83
C GLY A 193 -4.27 -26.17 -5.46
N ILE A 194 -3.27 -25.55 -4.83
CA ILE A 194 -3.32 -24.14 -4.41
C ILE A 194 -2.72 -23.26 -5.52
N ASP A 195 -3.50 -22.30 -5.99
CA ASP A 195 -3.00 -21.27 -6.91
C ASP A 195 -2.27 -20.17 -6.12
N LEU A 196 -1.06 -19.84 -6.57
CA LEU A 196 -0.21 -18.80 -5.99
C LEU A 196 -0.13 -17.56 -6.88
N SER A 197 -0.78 -17.60 -8.05
CA SER A 197 -0.75 -16.52 -9.04
C SER A 197 -1.24 -15.21 -8.44
N GLY A 198 -0.52 -14.12 -8.71
CA GLY A 198 -0.82 -12.82 -8.14
C GLY A 198 -0.33 -12.61 -6.72
N GLY A 199 0.09 -13.64 -5.99
CA GLY A 199 0.45 -13.54 -4.58
C GLY A 199 1.73 -12.74 -4.25
N ILE A 200 1.94 -12.53 -2.95
CA ILE A 200 3.13 -11.95 -2.33
C ILE A 200 4.00 -13.06 -1.77
N LEU A 201 5.23 -13.21 -2.26
CA LEU A 201 6.27 -14.05 -1.68
C LEU A 201 7.04 -13.26 -0.62
N ALA A 202 6.87 -13.60 0.66
CA ALA A 202 7.68 -13.13 1.77
C ALA A 202 8.89 -14.05 1.98
N ALA A 203 10.12 -13.50 1.98
CA ALA A 203 11.35 -14.28 2.10
C ALA A 203 12.29 -13.75 3.20
N SER A 204 12.89 -14.67 3.97
CA SER A 204 13.77 -14.34 5.09
C SER A 204 15.20 -14.01 4.68
N GLY A 205 15.62 -14.42 3.48
CA GLY A 205 16.97 -14.26 2.91
C GLY A 205 17.02 -13.40 1.65
N ARG A 206 18.21 -13.32 1.02
CA ARG A 206 18.45 -12.50 -0.19
C ARG A 206 17.66 -13.02 -1.38
N VAL A 207 17.22 -12.12 -2.26
CA VAL A 207 16.57 -12.48 -3.52
C VAL A 207 17.64 -12.58 -4.61
N SER A 208 17.98 -13.80 -5.03
CA SER A 208 18.86 -14.07 -6.18
C SER A 208 18.06 -14.16 -7.48
N SER A 209 18.76 -14.24 -8.62
CA SER A 209 18.17 -14.50 -9.93
C SER A 209 17.34 -15.78 -9.96
N GLU A 210 17.82 -16.84 -9.30
CA GLU A 210 17.10 -18.11 -9.16
C GLU A 210 15.81 -17.95 -8.36
N MET A 211 15.85 -17.23 -7.22
CA MET A 211 14.65 -16.95 -6.42
C MET A 211 13.61 -16.18 -7.25
N ALA A 212 14.05 -15.19 -8.04
CA ALA A 212 13.19 -14.42 -8.92
C ALA A 212 12.56 -15.29 -10.02
N ALA A 213 13.36 -16.15 -10.67
CA ALA A 213 12.86 -17.05 -11.71
C ALA A 213 11.86 -18.08 -11.18
N LYS A 214 12.13 -18.68 -10.00
CA LYS A 214 11.20 -19.60 -9.34
C LYS A 214 9.93 -18.90 -8.86
N ALA A 215 10.01 -17.65 -8.39
CA ALA A 215 8.81 -16.87 -8.07
C ALA A 215 7.95 -16.60 -9.32
N ALA A 216 8.59 -16.25 -10.44
CA ALA A 216 7.91 -16.02 -11.71
C ALA A 216 7.19 -17.28 -12.22
N SER A 217 7.83 -18.46 -12.14
CA SER A 217 7.20 -19.72 -12.56
C SER A 217 5.99 -20.13 -11.72
N LEU A 218 5.86 -19.56 -10.52
CA LEU A 218 4.70 -19.70 -9.63
C LEU A 218 3.62 -18.64 -9.85
N GLY A 219 3.82 -17.69 -10.77
CA GLY A 219 2.90 -16.59 -11.01
C GLY A 219 2.89 -15.51 -9.92
N ILE A 220 3.88 -15.50 -9.02
CA ILE A 220 4.01 -14.52 -7.94
C ILE A 220 4.15 -13.12 -8.55
N SER A 221 3.40 -12.15 -8.02
CA SER A 221 3.42 -10.78 -8.54
C SER A 221 4.26 -9.82 -7.69
N VAL A 222 4.48 -10.14 -6.41
CA VAL A 222 5.30 -9.35 -5.49
C VAL A 222 6.27 -10.25 -4.74
N ILE A 223 7.54 -9.86 -4.68
CA ILE A 223 8.54 -10.48 -3.78
C ILE A 223 8.90 -9.45 -2.71
N ALA A 224 8.67 -9.79 -1.45
CA ALA A 224 9.03 -9.02 -0.27
C ALA A 224 10.13 -9.74 0.52
N SER A 225 11.32 -9.15 0.62
CA SER A 225 12.45 -9.74 1.34
C SER A 225 12.84 -8.92 2.58
N ARG A 226 13.23 -9.64 3.64
CA ARG A 226 13.87 -9.05 4.82
C ARG A 226 15.23 -8.41 4.50
N THR A 227 15.88 -8.84 3.41
CA THR A 227 17.27 -8.46 3.09
C THR A 227 17.39 -7.93 1.65
N SER A 228 18.60 -7.93 1.09
CA SER A 228 18.88 -7.36 -0.22
C SER A 228 18.50 -8.27 -1.39
N PRO A 229 17.96 -7.71 -2.48
CA PRO A 229 18.02 -8.36 -3.79
C PRO A 229 19.41 -8.19 -4.44
N THR A 230 19.73 -9.06 -5.40
CA THR A 230 20.87 -8.85 -6.32
C THR A 230 20.46 -7.99 -7.51
N ASP A 231 21.43 -7.42 -8.20
CA ASP A 231 21.24 -6.64 -9.42
C ASP A 231 20.61 -7.49 -10.54
N LEU A 232 21.05 -8.74 -10.71
CA LEU A 232 20.49 -9.65 -11.70
C LEU A 232 19.05 -10.06 -11.34
N ALA A 233 18.73 -10.20 -10.05
CA ALA A 233 17.35 -10.45 -9.61
C ALA A 233 16.44 -9.27 -9.95
N ALA A 234 16.89 -8.03 -9.71
CA ALA A 234 16.15 -6.84 -10.07
C ALA A 234 15.91 -6.74 -11.60
N ARG A 235 16.91 -7.06 -12.42
CA ARG A 235 16.76 -7.12 -13.89
C ARG A 235 15.70 -8.14 -14.31
N ILE A 236 15.79 -9.37 -13.80
CA ILE A 236 14.82 -10.43 -14.09
C ILE A 236 13.41 -10.03 -13.64
N CYS A 237 13.25 -9.49 -12.43
CA CYS A 237 11.94 -9.04 -11.96
C CYS A 237 11.37 -7.90 -12.83
N GLY A 238 12.21 -6.97 -13.29
CA GLY A 238 11.80 -5.87 -14.17
C GLY A 238 11.37 -6.33 -15.56
N GLU A 239 12.05 -7.35 -16.11
CA GLU A 239 11.65 -7.96 -17.38
C GLU A 239 10.35 -8.76 -17.24
N LEU A 240 10.19 -9.49 -16.13
CA LEU A 240 9.06 -10.40 -15.93
C LEU A 240 7.82 -9.75 -15.30
N GLY A 241 7.83 -8.46 -14.94
CA GLY A 241 6.66 -7.78 -14.38
C GLY A 241 6.44 -8.00 -12.87
N ILE A 242 7.47 -8.43 -12.14
CA ILE A 242 7.39 -8.71 -10.70
C ILE A 242 7.80 -7.48 -9.90
N THR A 243 6.97 -7.08 -8.94
CA THR A 243 7.33 -6.03 -7.97
C THR A 243 8.31 -6.58 -6.94
N LEU A 244 9.56 -6.12 -7.00
CA LEU A 244 10.62 -6.56 -6.10
C LEU A 244 10.82 -5.54 -4.98
N VAL A 245 10.63 -6.01 -3.74
CA VAL A 245 10.76 -5.21 -2.52
C VAL A 245 11.79 -5.84 -1.59
N GLY A 246 12.75 -5.04 -1.16
CA GLY A 246 13.82 -5.46 -0.23
C GLY A 246 13.83 -4.65 1.05
N TYR A 247 14.57 -5.14 2.03
CA TYR A 247 14.76 -4.49 3.34
C TYR A 247 13.45 -4.17 4.07
N VAL A 248 12.46 -5.07 3.99
CA VAL A 248 11.15 -4.88 4.66
C VAL A 248 11.31 -5.01 6.17
N ARG A 249 11.35 -3.87 6.89
CA ARG A 249 11.49 -3.81 8.35
C ARG A 249 10.99 -2.48 8.90
N GLY A 250 10.44 -2.48 10.12
CA GLY A 250 10.17 -1.25 10.87
C GLY A 250 9.26 -0.25 10.14
N ARG A 251 8.25 -0.77 9.43
CA ARG A 251 7.32 -0.02 8.56
C ARG A 251 7.99 0.69 7.36
N ARG A 252 9.16 0.23 6.93
CA ARG A 252 9.87 0.74 5.75
C ARG A 252 10.30 -0.41 4.84
N PHE A 253 10.48 -0.11 3.57
CA PHE A 253 11.04 -1.00 2.56
C PHE A 253 11.53 -0.21 1.35
N ASN A 254 12.32 -0.85 0.49
CA ASN A 254 12.76 -0.29 -0.79
C ASN A 254 12.12 -1.07 -1.93
N VAL A 255 11.54 -0.36 -2.91
CA VAL A 255 11.00 -0.97 -4.13
C VAL A 255 12.04 -0.83 -5.24
N TYR A 256 12.33 -1.94 -5.92
CA TYR A 256 13.35 -2.02 -6.98
C TYR A 256 12.74 -2.10 -8.38
N THR A 257 11.54 -2.64 -8.50
CA THR A 257 10.82 -2.82 -9.77
C THR A 257 9.32 -2.68 -9.55
N HIS A 258 8.60 -2.26 -10.60
CA HIS A 258 7.14 -2.22 -10.67
C HIS A 258 6.43 -1.62 -9.44
N PRO A 259 6.76 -0.37 -9.03
CA PRO A 259 6.15 0.27 -7.85
C PRO A 259 4.65 0.50 -7.97
N GLU A 260 4.11 0.53 -9.19
CA GLU A 260 2.68 0.71 -9.48
C GLU A 260 1.79 -0.32 -8.77
N ARG A 261 2.30 -1.52 -8.45
CA ARG A 261 1.53 -2.55 -7.73
C ARG A 261 1.38 -2.27 -6.24
N ILE A 262 2.16 -1.34 -5.68
CA ILE A 262 2.04 -0.93 -4.28
C ILE A 262 1.02 0.21 -4.20
N ALA A 263 -0.15 -0.08 -3.64
CA ALA A 263 -1.26 0.85 -3.46
C ALA A 263 -0.97 1.85 -2.32
N VAL A 264 0.00 2.75 -2.53
CA VAL A 264 0.23 3.88 -1.64
C VAL A 264 -0.92 4.88 -1.80
N ARG A 265 -1.52 5.28 -0.67
CA ARG A 265 -2.39 6.47 -0.68
C ARG A 265 -1.50 7.66 -1.02
N LYS A 266 -1.79 8.37 -2.11
CA LYS A 266 -1.18 9.69 -2.35
C LYS A 266 -1.58 10.58 -1.17
N GLU A 267 -0.61 11.21 -0.52
CA GLU A 267 -0.93 12.32 0.38
C GLU A 267 -1.74 13.35 -0.42
N PRO A 268 -2.79 13.93 0.16
CA PRO A 268 -3.53 14.97 -0.53
C PRO A 268 -2.56 16.11 -0.83
N ASP A 269 -2.45 16.51 -2.10
CA ASP A 269 -1.72 17.70 -2.50
C ASP A 269 -2.48 18.93 -1.99
N ARG A 270 -2.19 19.29 -0.74
CA ARG A 270 -2.81 20.38 -0.01
C ARG A 270 -2.19 21.71 -0.41
N ILE A 271 -3.04 22.71 -0.53
CA ILE A 271 -2.69 24.11 -0.77
C ILE A 271 -2.04 24.65 0.51
N ARG A 272 -0.74 24.93 0.44
CA ARG A 272 0.03 25.48 1.56
C ARG A 272 -0.25 26.97 1.74
N GLY A 273 -0.19 27.45 2.98
CA GLY A 273 -0.31 28.88 3.29
C GLY A 273 -1.70 29.48 3.09
N VAL A 274 -2.73 28.64 2.93
CA VAL A 274 -4.14 29.07 2.83
C VAL A 274 -4.99 28.28 3.83
N THR A 275 -5.79 28.99 4.63
CA THR A 275 -6.76 28.38 5.54
C THR A 275 -8.11 28.24 4.84
N GLY A 276 -8.70 27.04 4.87
CA GLY A 276 -10.07 26.83 4.42
C GLY A 276 -11.08 27.33 5.45
N VAL A 277 -11.99 28.21 5.07
CA VAL A 277 -13.02 28.79 5.93
C VAL A 277 -14.40 28.37 5.44
N ILE A 278 -15.16 27.71 6.31
CA ILE A 278 -16.56 27.34 6.05
C ILE A 278 -17.46 28.31 6.82
N LEU A 279 -18.30 29.04 6.09
CA LEU A 279 -19.28 29.94 6.70
C LEU A 279 -20.57 29.17 7.05
N ALA A 280 -20.75 28.92 8.34
CA ALA A 280 -21.91 28.23 8.90
C ALA A 280 -22.78 29.23 9.68
N GLY A 281 -23.46 30.09 8.93
CA GLY A 281 -24.36 31.12 9.47
C GLY A 281 -25.49 31.47 8.49
N GLY A 282 -26.73 31.39 8.97
CA GLY A 282 -27.92 31.76 8.21
C GLY A 282 -29.19 31.23 8.89
N LYS A 283 -30.24 32.05 9.02
CA LYS A 283 -31.47 31.67 9.76
C LYS A 283 -32.34 30.61 9.04
N SER A 284 -31.90 30.03 7.92
CA SER A 284 -32.55 28.94 7.16
C SER A 284 -34.09 29.00 7.10
N ARG A 285 -34.66 30.21 7.05
CA ARG A 285 -36.09 30.47 7.29
C ARG A 285 -37.03 29.77 6.30
N ARG A 286 -36.54 29.49 5.08
CA ARG A 286 -37.30 28.83 4.00
C ARG A 286 -37.24 27.29 4.04
N MET A 287 -36.30 26.70 4.80
CA MET A 287 -36.07 25.25 4.88
C MET A 287 -36.64 24.59 6.13
N GLY A 288 -37.16 25.38 7.10
CA GLY A 288 -37.74 24.86 8.34
C GLY A 288 -36.73 24.29 9.35
N SER A 289 -35.52 23.92 8.93
CA SER A 289 -34.42 23.42 9.76
C SER A 289 -33.05 23.93 9.28
N ASP A 290 -32.01 23.72 10.08
CA ASP A 290 -30.63 24.11 9.74
C ASP A 290 -30.08 23.23 8.60
N LYS A 291 -29.92 23.81 7.40
CA LYS A 291 -29.53 23.07 6.19
C LYS A 291 -28.18 22.37 6.32
N ALA A 292 -27.25 22.98 7.04
CA ALA A 292 -25.90 22.46 7.25
C ALA A 292 -25.91 21.11 7.99
N LEU A 293 -26.96 20.84 8.78
CA LEU A 293 -27.10 19.63 9.59
C LEU A 293 -27.95 18.54 8.92
N LEU A 294 -28.43 18.77 7.70
CA LEU A 294 -29.23 17.77 6.98
C LEU A 294 -28.39 16.53 6.61
N PRO A 295 -28.97 15.31 6.66
CA PRO A 295 -28.26 14.09 6.27
C PRO A 295 -27.83 14.12 4.80
N TYR A 296 -26.58 13.75 4.50
CA TYR A 296 -26.05 13.64 3.15
C TYR A 296 -24.91 12.62 3.10
N GLN A 297 -24.98 11.66 2.16
CA GLN A 297 -23.94 10.63 1.93
C GLN A 297 -23.43 9.93 3.21
N GLY A 298 -24.34 9.49 4.08
CA GLY A 298 -24.01 8.79 5.33
C GLY A 298 -23.49 9.67 6.48
N GLY A 299 -23.47 11.00 6.31
CA GLY A 299 -23.18 11.98 7.37
C GLY A 299 -24.10 13.19 7.27
N ARG A 300 -23.67 14.36 7.72
CA ARG A 300 -24.33 15.66 7.55
C ARG A 300 -23.70 16.46 6.41
N PHE A 301 -24.47 17.38 5.86
CA PHE A 301 -24.06 18.22 4.74
C PHE A 301 -22.73 18.95 4.98
N ILE A 302 -22.59 19.59 6.15
CA ILE A 302 -21.34 20.28 6.52
C ILE A 302 -20.14 19.34 6.68
N GLU A 303 -20.35 18.05 7.00
CA GLU A 303 -19.26 17.06 7.09
C GLU A 303 -18.66 16.76 5.73
N ALA A 304 -19.50 16.71 4.68
CA ALA A 304 -19.06 16.51 3.31
C ALA A 304 -18.20 17.69 2.82
N ILE A 305 -18.65 18.92 3.07
CA ILE A 305 -17.90 20.14 2.74
C ILE A 305 -16.58 20.17 3.52
N ARG A 306 -16.61 19.92 4.83
CA ARG A 306 -15.40 19.86 5.65
C ARG A 306 -14.43 18.79 5.18
N ARG A 307 -14.93 17.62 4.74
CA ARG A 307 -14.11 16.54 4.17
C ARG A 307 -13.37 17.01 2.92
N ARG A 308 -14.09 17.63 1.98
CA ARG A 308 -13.47 18.23 0.77
C ARG A 308 -12.46 19.31 1.12
N MET A 309 -12.79 20.21 2.04
CA MET A 309 -11.89 21.29 2.45
C MET A 309 -10.60 20.75 3.08
N ALA A 310 -10.64 19.67 3.86
CA ALA A 310 -9.43 19.10 4.49
C ALA A 310 -8.61 18.17 3.58
N GLU A 311 -9.16 17.79 2.42
CA GLU A 311 -8.37 17.23 1.33
C GLU A 311 -7.53 18.33 0.66
N LEU A 312 -8.01 19.59 0.67
CA LEU A 312 -7.39 20.72 0.00
C LEU A 312 -6.51 21.60 0.91
N PHE A 313 -6.85 21.75 2.20
CA PHE A 313 -6.18 22.67 3.11
C PHE A 313 -5.64 21.96 4.36
N GLU A 314 -4.53 22.46 4.90
CA GLU A 314 -3.96 21.98 6.16
C GLU A 314 -4.79 22.42 7.37
N GLU A 315 -5.21 23.69 7.38
CA GLU A 315 -6.13 24.24 8.37
C GLU A 315 -7.50 24.45 7.74
N VAL A 316 -8.53 23.93 8.40
CA VAL A 316 -9.94 24.24 8.09
C VAL A 316 -10.60 24.76 9.36
N ILE A 317 -11.31 25.88 9.25
CA ILE A 317 -12.10 26.46 10.34
C ILE A 317 -13.55 26.66 9.92
N VAL A 318 -14.46 26.58 10.89
CA VAL A 318 -15.88 26.85 10.68
C VAL A 318 -16.22 28.12 11.45
N VAL A 319 -16.72 29.15 10.74
CA VAL A 319 -17.21 30.39 11.35
C VAL A 319 -18.69 30.26 11.61
N THR A 320 -19.11 30.46 12.86
CA THR A 320 -20.52 30.32 13.22
C THR A 320 -20.89 31.11 14.47
N GLY A 321 -22.15 31.57 14.54
CA GLY A 321 -22.72 32.16 15.76
C GLY A 321 -23.08 31.14 16.85
N ALA A 322 -23.06 29.82 16.54
CA ALA A 322 -23.41 28.78 17.51
C ALA A 322 -22.39 27.62 17.51
N PRO A 323 -21.16 27.83 18.04
CA PRO A 323 -20.06 26.85 17.95
C PRO A 323 -20.41 25.44 18.43
N GLY A 324 -21.17 25.32 19.54
CA GLY A 324 -21.57 24.03 20.12
C GLY A 324 -22.44 23.17 19.21
N ARG A 325 -23.12 23.75 18.21
CA ARG A 325 -23.89 22.97 17.22
C ARG A 325 -23.01 22.09 16.34
N TYR A 326 -21.72 22.42 16.24
CA TYR A 326 -20.78 21.81 15.30
C TYR A 326 -19.65 21.06 16.02
N ASP A 327 -19.84 20.67 17.28
CA ASP A 327 -18.82 19.97 18.08
C ASP A 327 -18.40 18.61 17.52
N PHE A 328 -19.24 18.00 16.69
CA PHE A 328 -18.94 16.77 15.99
C PHE A 328 -17.93 16.94 14.85
N LEU A 329 -17.65 18.17 14.40
CA LEU A 329 -16.70 18.41 13.32
C LEU A 329 -15.25 18.40 13.84
N PRO A 330 -14.34 17.63 13.19
CA PRO A 330 -12.93 17.58 13.56
C PRO A 330 -12.17 18.81 13.00
N CYS A 331 -12.57 20.01 13.43
CA CYS A 331 -11.94 21.28 13.07
C CYS A 331 -12.23 22.35 14.13
N ARG A 332 -11.49 23.47 14.08
CA ARG A 332 -11.76 24.62 14.96
C ARG A 332 -13.07 25.30 14.55
N ARG A 333 -13.92 25.60 15.54
CA ARG A 333 -15.09 26.46 15.37
C ARG A 333 -14.74 27.82 15.97
N VAL A 334 -14.99 28.89 15.24
CA VAL A 334 -14.69 30.25 15.68
C VAL A 334 -15.97 31.08 15.71
N PRO A 335 -16.14 31.96 16.71
CA PRO A 335 -17.33 32.78 16.81
C PRO A 335 -17.37 33.82 15.68
N ASP A 336 -18.59 34.16 15.26
CA ASP A 336 -18.82 35.34 14.43
C ASP A 336 -18.74 36.60 15.30
N LEU A 337 -17.76 37.47 15.02
CA LEU A 337 -17.49 38.68 15.80
C LEU A 337 -18.54 39.78 15.58
N PHE A 338 -19.27 39.73 14.46
CA PHE A 338 -20.36 40.66 14.15
C PHE A 338 -21.65 39.86 13.93
N GLU A 339 -22.16 39.31 15.04
CA GLU A 339 -23.21 38.29 15.02
C GLU A 339 -24.46 38.75 14.26
N GLY A 340 -24.86 37.94 13.26
CA GLY A 340 -26.13 38.12 12.54
C GLY A 340 -26.11 39.19 11.44
N VAL A 341 -24.95 39.81 11.15
CA VAL A 341 -24.80 40.83 10.10
C VAL A 341 -24.73 40.20 8.70
N GLY A 342 -24.21 38.98 8.58
CA GLY A 342 -24.25 38.19 7.34
C GLY A 342 -22.88 37.67 6.90
N ALA A 343 -22.76 37.31 5.62
CA ALA A 343 -21.55 36.67 5.09
C ALA A 343 -20.27 37.52 5.21
N LEU A 344 -20.39 38.85 5.12
CA LEU A 344 -19.25 39.77 5.27
C LEU A 344 -18.62 39.67 6.67
N ALA A 345 -19.45 39.58 7.71
CA ALA A 345 -19.03 39.34 9.08
C ALA A 345 -18.36 37.96 9.26
N GLY A 346 -18.91 36.96 8.58
CA GLY A 346 -18.31 35.63 8.51
C GLY A 346 -16.88 35.63 7.92
N ILE A 347 -16.67 36.35 6.82
CA ILE A 347 -15.35 36.50 6.17
C ILE A 347 -14.39 37.25 7.09
N HIS A 348 -14.82 38.35 7.70
CA HIS A 348 -14.03 39.07 8.70
C HIS A 348 -13.55 38.14 9.81
N SER A 349 -14.47 37.40 10.42
CA SER A 349 -14.18 36.48 11.52
C SER A 349 -13.26 35.33 11.08
N GLY A 350 -13.44 34.81 9.86
CA GLY A 350 -12.55 33.81 9.27
C GLY A 350 -11.13 34.32 9.09
N LEU A 351 -10.97 35.51 8.48
CA LEU A 351 -9.67 36.18 8.32
C LEU A 351 -8.99 36.41 9.68
N ARG A 352 -9.71 36.95 10.67
CA ARG A 352 -9.16 37.22 12.02
C ARG A 352 -8.63 35.98 12.74
N HIS A 353 -9.34 34.86 12.64
CA HIS A 353 -8.99 33.64 13.39
C HIS A 353 -8.11 32.63 12.63
N SER A 354 -7.95 32.82 11.31
CA SER A 354 -7.10 31.97 10.47
C SER A 354 -5.63 32.06 10.88
N GLY A 355 -4.92 30.92 10.81
CA GLY A 355 -3.48 30.85 11.08
C GLY A 355 -2.61 31.37 9.94
N THR A 356 -3.17 31.51 8.73
CA THR A 356 -2.44 31.91 7.51
C THR A 356 -2.81 33.33 7.07
N ASP A 357 -2.12 33.87 6.06
CA ASP A 357 -2.40 35.21 5.51
C ASP A 357 -3.57 35.20 4.51
N LEU A 358 -3.79 34.05 3.85
CA LEU A 358 -4.84 33.85 2.86
C LEU A 358 -5.89 32.89 3.38
N VAL A 359 -7.15 33.18 3.10
CA VAL A 359 -8.26 32.26 3.37
C VAL A 359 -9.03 31.96 2.10
N PHE A 360 -9.39 30.70 1.88
CA PHE A 360 -10.42 30.35 0.91
C PHE A 360 -11.75 30.20 1.64
N VAL A 361 -12.78 30.90 1.19
CA VAL A 361 -14.09 30.94 1.82
C VAL A 361 -15.08 30.14 0.98
N ALA A 362 -15.81 29.23 1.64
CA ALA A 362 -16.94 28.49 1.11
C ALA A 362 -18.16 28.64 2.02
N ALA A 363 -19.36 28.78 1.44
CA ALA A 363 -20.60 28.68 2.20
C ALA A 363 -20.94 27.22 2.54
N CYS A 364 -21.64 27.01 3.66
CA CYS A 364 -22.04 25.66 4.10
C CYS A 364 -23.13 24.99 3.25
N ASP A 365 -23.63 25.64 2.19
CA ASP A 365 -24.66 25.16 1.27
C ASP A 365 -24.13 24.83 -0.14
N MET A 366 -22.79 24.80 -0.32
CA MET A 366 -22.09 24.48 -1.57
C MET A 366 -21.44 23.07 -1.53
N PRO A 367 -22.14 21.99 -1.89
CA PRO A 367 -21.66 20.60 -1.69
C PRO A 367 -20.65 20.14 -2.74
N HIS A 368 -20.65 20.76 -3.92
CA HIS A 368 -19.87 20.31 -5.08
C HIS A 368 -18.60 21.15 -5.27
N LEU A 369 -17.89 21.44 -4.18
CA LEU A 369 -16.62 22.15 -4.25
C LEU A 369 -15.64 21.48 -5.23
N ASN A 370 -15.19 22.22 -6.24
CA ASN A 370 -14.25 21.76 -7.24
C ASN A 370 -12.81 22.10 -6.82
N GLY A 371 -12.00 21.07 -6.54
CA GLY A 371 -10.64 21.24 -6.05
C GLY A 371 -9.68 21.94 -7.02
N ASP A 372 -9.87 21.75 -8.32
CA ASP A 372 -9.00 22.35 -9.34
C ASP A 372 -9.28 23.84 -9.52
N LEU A 373 -10.57 24.22 -9.49
CA LEU A 373 -10.97 25.61 -9.42
C LEU A 373 -10.41 26.29 -8.16
N ILE A 374 -10.55 25.67 -6.99
CA ILE A 374 -10.05 26.22 -5.72
C ILE A 374 -8.53 26.43 -5.77
N ARG A 375 -7.77 25.45 -6.29
CA ARG A 375 -6.32 25.59 -6.49
C ARG A 375 -5.98 26.73 -7.42
N HIS A 376 -6.70 26.87 -8.53
CA HIS A 376 -6.51 27.95 -9.48
C HIS A 376 -6.74 29.33 -8.82
N LEU A 377 -7.82 29.49 -8.06
CA LEU A 377 -8.09 30.74 -7.33
C LEU A 377 -6.97 31.08 -6.32
N CYS A 378 -6.50 30.08 -5.57
CA CYS A 378 -5.40 30.27 -4.63
C CYS A 378 -4.08 30.66 -5.32
N GLY A 379 -3.78 30.05 -6.48
CA GLY A 379 -2.61 30.39 -7.30
C GLY A 379 -2.64 31.82 -7.86
N LEU A 380 -3.82 32.43 -7.98
CA LEU A 380 -4.00 33.80 -8.44
C LEU A 380 -3.99 34.83 -7.31
N ALA A 381 -3.74 34.45 -6.05
CA ALA A 381 -3.82 35.37 -4.91
C ALA A 381 -2.65 36.36 -4.79
N GLU A 382 -1.56 36.15 -5.53
CA GLU A 382 -0.40 37.03 -5.49
C GLU A 382 -0.74 38.47 -5.94
N GLY A 383 -0.45 39.44 -5.07
CA GLY A 383 -0.70 40.86 -5.29
C GLY A 383 -2.17 41.30 -5.22
N ALA A 384 -3.08 40.41 -4.80
CA ALA A 384 -4.50 40.73 -4.63
C ALA A 384 -4.94 40.60 -3.15
N ASP A 385 -5.89 41.44 -2.76
CA ASP A 385 -6.58 41.39 -1.46
C ASP A 385 -7.76 40.42 -1.51
N ALA A 386 -8.37 40.26 -2.69
CA ALA A 386 -9.41 39.26 -2.96
C ALA A 386 -9.28 38.68 -4.38
N VAL A 387 -9.47 37.38 -4.52
CA VAL A 387 -9.63 36.68 -5.80
C VAL A 387 -11.03 36.09 -5.86
N VAL A 388 -11.86 36.60 -6.76
CA VAL A 388 -13.30 36.28 -6.81
C VAL A 388 -13.67 35.78 -8.20
N PRO A 389 -14.23 34.56 -8.34
CA PRO A 389 -14.70 34.07 -9.62
C PRO A 389 -16.04 34.65 -10.02
N GLU A 390 -16.31 34.63 -11.32
CA GLU A 390 -17.62 34.92 -11.93
C GLU A 390 -18.37 33.60 -12.18
N GLY A 391 -19.62 33.53 -11.71
CA GLY A 391 -20.63 32.56 -12.10
C GLY A 391 -21.61 33.13 -13.12
N GLU A 392 -22.69 32.39 -13.43
CA GLU A 392 -23.69 32.81 -14.42
C GLU A 392 -24.39 34.13 -14.06
N LYS A 393 -24.54 34.42 -12.76
CA LYS A 393 -25.29 35.57 -12.23
C LYS A 393 -24.41 36.72 -11.77
N GLY A 394 -23.10 36.63 -11.98
CA GLY A 394 -22.11 37.63 -11.54
C GLY A 394 -21.07 37.02 -10.60
N LEU A 395 -20.48 37.86 -9.74
CA LEU A 395 -19.41 37.43 -8.83
C LEU A 395 -19.92 36.44 -7.77
N GLU A 396 -19.08 35.46 -7.44
CA GLU A 396 -19.32 34.44 -6.42
C GLU A 396 -18.41 34.66 -5.19
N PRO A 397 -18.71 35.67 -4.34
CA PRO A 397 -17.85 36.05 -3.23
C PRO A 397 -17.82 35.02 -2.09
N LEU A 398 -18.70 34.04 -2.11
CA LEU A 398 -18.72 32.93 -1.14
C LEU A 398 -18.00 31.68 -1.64
N HIS A 399 -17.30 31.78 -2.77
CA HIS A 399 -16.37 30.79 -3.31
C HIS A 399 -15.10 31.51 -3.76
N ALA A 400 -14.41 32.17 -2.82
CA ALA A 400 -13.38 33.16 -3.14
C ALA A 400 -12.21 33.12 -2.15
N VAL A 401 -11.07 33.67 -2.57
CA VAL A 401 -9.87 33.81 -1.73
C VAL A 401 -9.77 35.24 -1.21
N TYR A 402 -9.47 35.41 0.06
CA TYR A 402 -9.29 36.71 0.71
C TYR A 402 -7.96 36.76 1.47
N ARG A 403 -7.33 37.93 1.51
CA ARG A 403 -6.10 38.20 2.27
C ARG A 403 -6.40 38.98 3.53
N LYS A 404 -5.59 38.82 4.58
CA LYS A 404 -5.72 39.62 5.83
C LYS A 404 -5.58 41.12 5.60
N SER A 405 -4.90 41.57 4.55
CA SER A 405 -4.84 42.98 4.16
C SER A 405 -6.22 43.58 3.83
N ALA A 406 -7.22 42.76 3.48
CA ALA A 406 -8.60 43.22 3.27
C ALA A 406 -9.35 43.53 4.58
N LEU A 407 -8.84 43.11 5.74
CA LEU A 407 -9.52 43.25 7.04
C LEU A 407 -9.94 44.70 7.35
N PRO A 408 -9.09 45.74 7.21
CA PRO A 408 -9.49 47.10 7.55
C PRO A 408 -10.64 47.62 6.67
N ALA A 409 -10.66 47.25 5.39
CA ALA A 409 -11.72 47.63 4.46
C ALA A 409 -13.05 46.93 4.80
N ILE A 410 -12.98 45.64 5.14
CA ILE A 410 -14.13 44.85 5.59
C ILE A 410 -14.69 45.39 6.91
N GLU A 411 -13.83 45.67 7.90
CA GLU A 411 -14.21 46.19 9.20
C GLU A 411 -14.88 47.56 9.07
N LYS A 412 -14.34 48.45 8.23
CA LYS A 412 -14.98 49.73 7.90
C LYS A 412 -16.36 49.55 7.29
N ALA A 413 -16.51 48.67 6.28
CA ALA A 413 -17.80 48.40 5.66
C ALA A 413 -18.85 47.89 6.67
N LEU A 414 -18.45 47.01 7.58
CA LEU A 414 -19.33 46.53 8.65
C LEU A 414 -19.75 47.66 9.61
N LEU A 415 -18.83 48.54 9.99
CA LEU A 415 -19.11 49.71 10.84
C LEU A 415 -20.01 50.74 10.13
N ASP A 416 -19.90 50.87 8.82
CA ASP A 416 -20.75 51.71 7.96
C ASP A 416 -22.18 51.12 7.78
N GLY A 417 -22.46 49.94 8.36
CA GLY A 417 -23.76 49.25 8.25
C GLY A 417 -23.95 48.53 6.91
N GLU A 418 -22.87 48.24 6.18
CA GLU A 418 -22.93 47.51 4.93
C GLU A 418 -22.88 46.00 5.17
N HIS A 419 -23.81 45.25 4.57
CA HIS A 419 -23.94 43.80 4.83
C HIS A 419 -23.55 42.92 3.63
N ARG A 420 -23.38 43.50 2.43
CA ARG A 420 -23.04 42.76 1.22
C ARG A 420 -21.53 42.57 1.13
N VAL A 421 -21.09 41.36 0.79
CA VAL A 421 -19.64 41.06 0.68
C VAL A 421 -18.95 41.95 -0.34
N ILE A 422 -19.62 42.27 -1.44
CA ILE A 422 -19.05 43.11 -2.50
C ILE A 422 -18.87 44.59 -2.11
N SER A 423 -19.40 45.06 -0.97
CA SER A 423 -19.42 46.49 -0.65
C SER A 423 -18.03 47.08 -0.32
N PHE A 424 -17.03 46.26 -0.02
CA PHE A 424 -15.66 46.73 0.23
C PHE A 424 -14.73 46.59 -0.99
N PHE A 425 -15.21 46.04 -2.11
CA PHE A 425 -14.36 45.67 -3.26
C PHE A 425 -13.74 46.89 -3.97
N ASP A 426 -14.35 48.06 -3.85
CA ASP A 426 -13.82 49.34 -4.33
C ASP A 426 -12.70 49.92 -3.44
N ARG A 427 -12.56 49.39 -2.21
CA ARG A 427 -11.56 49.82 -1.22
C ARG A 427 -10.29 48.96 -1.24
N VAL A 428 -10.23 47.91 -2.07
CA VAL A 428 -9.15 46.91 -2.09
C VAL A 428 -8.81 46.44 -3.51
N THR A 429 -7.70 45.73 -3.66
CA THR A 429 -7.29 45.13 -4.94
C THR A 429 -8.02 43.81 -5.18
N VAL A 430 -9.02 43.81 -6.06
CA VAL A 430 -9.79 42.62 -6.42
C VAL A 430 -9.34 42.06 -7.77
N ARG A 431 -8.90 40.80 -7.78
CA ARG A 431 -8.67 40.04 -9.02
C ARG A 431 -9.91 39.22 -9.35
N ARG A 432 -10.53 39.52 -10.49
CA ARG A 432 -11.70 38.78 -10.98
C ARG A 432 -11.27 37.63 -11.87
N VAL A 433 -11.82 36.45 -11.66
CA VAL A 433 -11.61 35.27 -12.53
C VAL A 433 -12.84 35.12 -13.40
N ARG A 434 -12.67 35.35 -14.70
CA ARG A 434 -13.77 35.42 -15.65
C ARG A 434 -14.47 34.07 -15.79
N LEU A 435 -15.77 34.11 -16.11
CA LEU A 435 -16.56 32.91 -16.34
C LEU A 435 -15.91 31.95 -17.36
N SER A 436 -15.28 32.48 -18.42
CA SER A 436 -14.56 31.67 -19.42
C SER A 436 -13.42 30.83 -18.84
N ASP A 437 -12.73 31.35 -17.82
CA ASP A 437 -11.61 30.68 -17.16
C ASP A 437 -12.14 29.68 -16.12
N VAL A 438 -13.23 30.02 -15.43
CA VAL A 438 -13.95 29.09 -14.54
C VAL A 438 -14.50 27.89 -15.31
N SER A 439 -15.20 28.09 -16.42
CA SER A 439 -15.83 27.01 -17.20
C SER A 439 -14.83 26.01 -17.80
N ARG A 440 -13.53 26.35 -17.87
CA ARG A 440 -12.47 25.39 -18.26
C ARG A 440 -12.19 24.37 -17.15
N LEU A 441 -12.39 24.74 -15.89
CA LEU A 441 -12.11 23.92 -14.70
C LEU A 441 -13.38 23.31 -14.11
N ASP A 442 -14.51 24.00 -14.24
CA ASP A 442 -15.84 23.54 -13.84
C ASP A 442 -16.87 23.85 -14.94
N PRO A 443 -16.95 23.02 -16.01
CA PRO A 443 -17.82 23.29 -17.16
C PRO A 443 -19.30 23.39 -16.81
N SER A 444 -19.74 22.68 -15.77
CA SER A 444 -21.12 22.64 -15.28
C SER A 444 -21.44 23.66 -14.20
N LEU A 445 -20.44 24.43 -13.74
CA LEU A 445 -20.52 25.42 -12.66
C LEU A 445 -21.15 24.85 -11.39
N GLU A 446 -20.90 23.56 -11.11
CA GLU A 446 -21.46 22.89 -9.94
C GLU A 446 -20.89 23.44 -8.64
N ALA A 447 -19.66 23.96 -8.67
CA ALA A 447 -18.99 24.56 -7.51
C ALA A 447 -19.74 25.75 -6.91
N PHE A 448 -20.63 26.40 -7.68
CA PHE A 448 -21.42 27.56 -7.25
C PHE A 448 -22.89 27.21 -6.96
N ARG A 449 -23.30 25.95 -7.12
CA ARG A 449 -24.70 25.54 -6.87
C ARG A 449 -24.98 25.47 -5.36
N ASN A 450 -25.89 26.33 -4.91
CA ASN A 450 -26.37 26.37 -3.53
C ASN A 450 -27.66 25.58 -3.34
N ILE A 451 -27.76 24.83 -2.24
CA ILE A 451 -29.01 24.14 -1.88
C ILE A 451 -29.94 25.09 -1.11
N ASN A 452 -31.00 25.52 -1.79
CA ASN A 452 -31.88 26.54 -1.24
C ASN A 452 -33.21 26.02 -0.71
N THR A 453 -33.76 24.97 -1.31
CA THR A 453 -35.11 24.44 -1.03
C THR A 453 -35.09 22.94 -0.67
N PRO A 454 -36.14 22.41 -0.03
CA PRO A 454 -36.28 20.97 0.20
C PRO A 454 -36.23 20.17 -1.09
N GLU A 455 -36.82 20.70 -2.17
CA GLU A 455 -36.80 20.09 -3.50
C GLU A 455 -35.39 19.99 -4.09
N ASP A 456 -34.53 20.99 -3.84
CA ASP A 456 -33.10 20.93 -4.21
C ASP A 456 -32.37 19.84 -3.42
N TYR A 457 -32.69 19.71 -2.13
CA TYR A 457 -32.11 18.68 -1.26
C TYR A 457 -32.53 17.27 -1.67
N TYR A 458 -33.80 17.03 -2.01
CA TYR A 458 -34.26 15.72 -2.48
C TYR A 458 -33.65 15.34 -3.83
N ARG A 459 -33.56 16.29 -4.78
CA ARG A 459 -32.86 16.07 -6.06
C ARG A 459 -31.39 15.67 -5.87
N LEU A 460 -30.72 16.27 -4.89
CA LEU A 460 -29.33 15.99 -4.57
C LEU A 460 -29.14 14.67 -3.81
N ARG A 461 -30.08 14.29 -2.93
CA ARG A 461 -30.03 13.05 -2.15
C ARG A 461 -30.35 11.81 -2.98
N ASP A 462 -31.36 11.91 -3.84
CA ASP A 462 -31.94 10.75 -4.52
C ASP A 462 -31.22 10.43 -5.85
N GLY A 463 -30.19 11.22 -6.22
CA GLY A 463 -29.35 11.00 -7.39
C GLY A 463 -30.11 11.26 -8.70
N GLY A 464 -29.86 12.44 -9.30
CA GLY A 464 -30.21 12.67 -10.70
C GLY A 464 -29.46 11.75 -11.64
#